data_AF-A0A840LGM2-F1
#
_entry.id   AF-A0A840LGM2-F1
#
_cell.length_a   1.000
_cell.length_b   1.000
_cell.length_c   1.000
_cell.angle_alpha   90.00
_cell.angle_beta   90.00
_cell.angle_gamma   90.00
#
_symmetry.space_group_name_H-M   'P 1'
#
loop_
_entity.id
_entity.type
_entity.pdbx_description
1 polymer ?
#
loop_
_entity_poly.entity_id
_entity_poly.type
_entity_poly.pdbx_seq_one_letter_code
_entity_poly.pdbx_strand_id
1 'polypeptide(L)'
;MKIAWLRVALATACLLGFAAMAWRLFGPRGVEVELLRKSWRLEIEVERQIAELGSAWCDELPAGAQVQSRRLLADPAGRRSQPAEHCRYTLPTWRALWQARQAGLDPEPPRWPQPILKQGSDELSPQRLGKRHEVYELELQAASGQAWVCALPLAQWRALPKGLKFRLAVDRQGVADCASVPGANISPPTTTARSP
;
A
#
# COMPACT_ATOMS: atom_id res chain seq x y z
N MET A 1 61.22 9.21 37.02
CA MET A 1 60.28 10.03 36.21
C MET A 1 59.76 9.35 34.93
N LYS A 2 60.53 8.51 34.21
CA LYS A 2 60.09 7.89 32.93
C LYS A 2 58.90 6.91 33.04
N ILE A 3 58.75 6.21 34.17
CA ILE A 3 57.67 5.20 34.38
C ILE A 3 56.28 5.84 34.52
N ALA A 4 56.19 7.04 35.12
CA ALA A 4 54.91 7.73 35.28
C ALA A 4 54.33 8.17 33.92
N TRP A 5 55.19 8.67 33.03
CA TRP A 5 54.79 9.09 31.68
C TRP A 5 54.28 7.93 30.82
N LEU A 6 54.94 6.76 30.89
CA LEU A 6 54.50 5.53 30.21
C LEU A 6 53.10 5.06 30.63
N ARG A 7 52.77 5.15 31.92
CA ARG A 7 51.44 4.77 32.44
C ARG A 7 50.35 5.73 31.94
N VAL A 8 50.63 7.03 31.92
CA VAL A 8 49.68 8.03 31.38
C VAL A 8 49.47 7.81 29.88
N ALA A 9 50.54 7.56 29.11
CA ALA A 9 50.44 7.30 27.68
C ALA A 9 49.60 6.05 27.37
N LEU A 10 49.83 4.95 28.10
CA LEU A 10 49.07 3.70 27.91
C LEU A 10 47.59 3.87 28.26
N ALA A 11 47.29 4.49 29.40
CA ALA A 11 45.90 4.73 29.83
C ALA A 11 45.15 5.60 28.82
N THR A 12 45.81 6.61 28.26
CA THR A 12 45.23 7.49 27.23
C THR A 12 44.97 6.73 25.94
N ALA A 13 45.92 5.90 25.49
CA ALA A 13 45.73 5.06 24.30
C ALA A 13 44.58 4.05 24.47
N CYS A 14 44.46 3.41 25.64
CA CYS A 14 43.34 2.55 25.97
C CYS A 14 42.01 3.32 25.94
N LEU A 15 41.92 4.49 26.56
CA LEU A 15 40.71 5.31 26.57
C LEU A 15 40.28 5.72 25.15
N LEU A 16 41.21 6.15 24.30
CA LEU A 16 40.91 6.48 22.91
C LEU A 16 40.46 5.25 22.10
N GLY A 17 41.10 4.10 22.31
CA GLY A 17 40.72 2.84 21.69
C GLY A 17 39.31 2.40 22.10
N PHE A 18 38.99 2.44 23.39
CA PHE A 18 37.66 2.14 23.91
C PHE A 18 36.61 3.14 23.40
N ALA A 19 36.92 4.43 23.34
CA ALA A 19 36.00 5.43 22.81
C ALA A 19 35.69 5.19 21.32
N ALA A 20 36.70 4.87 20.51
CA ALA A 20 36.51 4.54 19.09
C ALA A 20 35.71 3.25 18.90
N MET A 21 35.97 2.22 19.72
CA MET A 21 35.24 0.96 19.68
C MET A 21 33.79 1.12 20.15
N ALA A 22 33.57 1.88 21.23
CA ALA A 22 32.25 2.24 21.70
C ALA A 22 31.48 3.04 20.64
N TRP A 23 32.11 4.01 19.98
CA TRP A 23 31.49 4.74 18.88
C TRP A 23 31.13 3.83 17.69
N ARG A 24 31.94 2.81 17.38
CA ARG A 24 31.58 1.83 16.34
C ARG A 24 30.39 0.95 16.74
N LEU A 25 30.31 0.56 18.01
CA LEU A 25 29.27 -0.35 18.51
C LEU A 25 27.94 0.38 18.79
N PHE A 26 28.02 1.62 19.28
CA PHE A 26 26.90 2.44 19.75
C PHE A 26 26.65 3.69 18.90
N GLY A 27 27.42 3.89 17.83
CA GLY A 27 27.22 5.00 16.91
C GLY A 27 25.86 4.91 16.20
N PRO A 28 25.38 6.03 15.64
CA PRO A 28 24.08 6.06 14.98
C PRO A 28 24.09 5.08 13.80
N ARG A 29 23.17 4.12 13.80
CA ARG A 29 23.03 3.14 12.73
C ARG A 29 22.40 3.77 11.49
N GLY A 30 22.71 3.22 10.33
CA GLY A 30 22.12 3.63 9.05
C GLY A 30 23.08 4.34 8.11
N VAL A 31 22.63 4.47 6.86
CA VAL A 31 23.33 5.15 5.77
C VAL A 31 22.77 6.56 5.65
N GLU A 32 23.62 7.57 5.55
CA GLU A 32 23.16 8.93 5.26
C GLU A 32 22.63 9.01 3.83
N VAL A 33 21.36 9.40 3.71
CA VAL A 33 20.66 9.55 2.43
C VAL A 33 20.09 10.94 2.31
N GLU A 34 19.93 11.39 1.07
CA GLU A 34 19.24 12.60 0.70
C GLU A 34 17.93 12.28 -0.03
N LEU A 35 16.86 13.00 0.31
CA LEU A 35 15.59 12.92 -0.39
C LEU A 35 15.69 13.64 -1.74
N LEU A 36 15.83 12.87 -2.82
CA LEU A 36 15.97 13.41 -4.17
C LEU A 36 14.64 13.75 -4.83
N ARG A 37 13.66 12.86 -4.71
CA ARG A 37 12.40 12.97 -5.43
C ARG A 37 11.24 12.51 -4.58
N LYS A 38 10.10 13.15 -4.79
CA LYS A 38 8.81 12.79 -4.24
C LYS A 38 7.86 12.57 -5.40
N SER A 39 7.33 11.37 -5.54
CA SER A 39 6.34 11.01 -6.56
C SER A 39 5.04 10.61 -5.89
N TRP A 40 3.94 10.78 -6.63
CA TRP A 40 2.63 10.31 -6.22
C TRP A 40 1.92 9.68 -7.41
N ARG A 41 1.07 8.68 -7.12
CA ARG A 41 0.20 8.01 -8.09
C ARG A 41 -1.14 7.73 -7.42
N LEU A 42 -2.21 8.20 -8.06
CA LEU A 42 -3.58 8.05 -7.63
C LEU A 42 -4.36 7.32 -8.71
N GLU A 43 -5.10 6.28 -8.31
CA GLU A 43 -5.87 5.43 -9.21
C GLU A 43 -7.30 5.22 -8.70
N ILE A 44 -8.27 5.34 -9.59
CA ILE A 44 -9.67 5.04 -9.29
C ILE A 44 -10.15 3.97 -10.26
N GLU A 45 -10.64 2.85 -9.72
CA GLU A 45 -11.33 1.84 -10.52
C GLU A 45 -12.67 2.40 -10.98
N VAL A 46 -12.95 2.27 -12.28
CA VAL A 46 -14.28 2.53 -12.84
C VAL A 46 -14.93 1.18 -13.05
N GLU A 47 -16.05 0.97 -12.38
CA GLU A 47 -16.81 -0.26 -12.43
C GLU A 47 -18.01 -0.12 -13.36
N ARG A 48 -18.41 -1.23 -13.98
CA ARG A 48 -19.64 -1.34 -14.75
C ARG A 48 -20.50 -2.45 -14.17
N GLN A 49 -21.79 -2.21 -14.11
CA GLN A 49 -22.74 -3.25 -13.72
C GLN A 49 -22.90 -4.24 -14.88
N ILE A 50 -22.76 -5.54 -14.64
CA ILE A 50 -22.99 -6.59 -15.63
C ILE A 50 -23.97 -7.61 -15.09
N ALA A 51 -24.74 -8.24 -15.96
CA ALA A 51 -25.56 -9.39 -15.61
C ALA A 51 -24.67 -10.64 -15.59
N GLU A 52 -24.31 -11.11 -14.39
CA GLU A 52 -23.55 -12.34 -14.23
C GLU A 52 -24.50 -13.53 -14.22
N LEU A 53 -24.21 -14.52 -15.07
CA LEU A 53 -24.96 -15.77 -15.14
C LEU A 53 -24.50 -16.71 -14.04
N GLY A 54 -25.45 -17.22 -13.27
CA GLY A 54 -25.23 -18.21 -12.22
C GLY A 54 -26.22 -19.35 -12.29
N SER A 55 -25.97 -20.37 -11.48
CA SER A 55 -26.93 -21.46 -11.27
C SER A 55 -26.86 -21.97 -9.84
N ALA A 56 -28.02 -22.16 -9.23
CA ALA A 56 -28.17 -22.69 -7.88
C ALA A 56 -29.55 -23.34 -7.75
N TRP A 57 -29.80 -24.00 -6.62
CA TRP A 57 -31.16 -24.40 -6.28
C TRP A 57 -32.06 -23.16 -6.13
N CYS A 58 -33.30 -23.26 -6.60
CA CYS A 58 -34.19 -22.10 -6.68
C CYS A 58 -34.53 -21.50 -5.29
N ASP A 59 -34.43 -22.30 -4.23
CA ASP A 59 -34.59 -21.92 -2.82
C ASP A 59 -33.32 -21.27 -2.22
N GLU A 60 -32.18 -21.35 -2.90
CA GLU A 60 -30.87 -20.82 -2.46
C GLU A 60 -30.41 -19.60 -3.29
N LEU A 61 -31.30 -18.99 -4.08
CA LEU A 61 -30.93 -17.87 -4.94
C LEU A 61 -30.55 -16.61 -4.13
N PRO A 62 -29.48 -15.89 -4.54
CA PRO A 62 -29.12 -14.64 -3.88
C PRO A 62 -30.17 -13.56 -4.14
N ALA A 63 -30.29 -12.60 -3.21
CA ALA A 63 -31.19 -11.47 -3.35
C ALA A 63 -30.89 -10.68 -4.64
N GLY A 64 -31.94 -10.34 -5.40
CA GLY A 64 -31.82 -9.64 -6.68
C GLY A 64 -31.51 -10.52 -7.88
N ALA A 65 -31.40 -11.85 -7.72
CA ALA A 65 -31.29 -12.77 -8.84
C ALA A 65 -32.58 -12.78 -9.68
N GLN A 66 -32.42 -12.73 -11.00
CA GLN A 66 -33.51 -12.90 -11.96
C GLN A 66 -33.43 -14.29 -12.57
N VAL A 67 -34.45 -15.11 -12.35
CA VAL A 67 -34.51 -16.48 -12.87
C VAL A 67 -34.70 -16.47 -14.38
N GLN A 68 -33.79 -17.13 -15.10
CA GLN A 68 -33.79 -17.26 -16.55
C GLN A 68 -34.44 -18.58 -17.01
N SER A 69 -34.11 -19.68 -16.33
CA SER A 69 -34.74 -20.99 -16.58
C SER A 69 -34.72 -21.85 -15.35
N ARG A 70 -35.67 -22.79 -15.27
CA ARG A 70 -35.83 -23.75 -14.18
C ARG A 70 -35.79 -25.16 -14.73
N ARG A 71 -35.20 -26.09 -14.00
CA ARG A 71 -35.17 -27.52 -14.33
C ARG A 71 -35.28 -28.34 -13.06
N LEU A 72 -36.01 -29.44 -13.09
CA LEU A 72 -36.04 -30.40 -11.98
C LEU A 72 -34.80 -31.29 -12.06
N LEU A 73 -33.99 -31.34 -11.00
CA LEU A 73 -32.80 -32.18 -10.91
C LEU A 73 -32.73 -32.91 -9.57
N ALA A 74 -32.20 -34.14 -9.59
CA ALA A 74 -31.78 -34.83 -8.38
C ALA A 74 -30.49 -34.17 -7.84
N ASP A 75 -30.38 -34.01 -6.52
CA ASP A 75 -29.21 -33.39 -5.90
C ASP A 75 -28.00 -34.34 -5.94
N PRO A 76 -26.94 -34.03 -6.72
CA PRO A 76 -25.77 -34.89 -6.81
C PRO A 76 -25.00 -34.96 -5.48
N ALA A 77 -25.16 -33.98 -4.59
CA ALA A 77 -24.54 -33.98 -3.26
C ALA A 77 -25.35 -34.78 -2.23
N GLY A 78 -26.55 -35.27 -2.58
CA GLY A 78 -27.40 -36.06 -1.70
C GLY A 78 -27.94 -35.30 -0.47
N ARG A 79 -27.89 -33.97 -0.45
CA ARG A 79 -28.42 -33.16 0.66
C ARG A 79 -29.94 -33.08 0.64
N ARG A 80 -30.55 -33.30 -0.53
CA ARG A 80 -32.00 -33.33 -0.73
C ARG A 80 -32.46 -34.75 -1.03
N SER A 81 -33.53 -35.18 -0.36
CA SER A 81 -34.11 -36.52 -0.51
C SER A 81 -35.02 -36.68 -1.74
N GLN A 82 -35.44 -35.58 -2.34
CA GLN A 82 -36.30 -35.54 -3.53
C GLN A 82 -35.70 -34.62 -4.60
N PRO A 83 -35.98 -34.85 -5.90
CA PRO A 83 -35.64 -33.91 -6.96
C PRO A 83 -36.21 -32.51 -6.67
N ALA A 84 -35.40 -31.47 -6.85
CA ALA A 84 -35.76 -30.09 -6.58
C ALA A 84 -35.52 -29.20 -7.81
N GLU A 85 -36.07 -27.98 -7.80
CA GLU A 85 -35.86 -27.03 -8.90
C GLU A 85 -34.46 -26.42 -8.83
N HIS A 86 -33.70 -26.58 -9.91
CA HIS A 86 -32.43 -25.92 -10.14
C HIS A 86 -32.62 -24.77 -11.13
N CYS A 87 -32.28 -23.57 -10.69
CA CYS A 87 -32.49 -22.32 -11.42
C CYS A 87 -31.17 -21.87 -12.09
N ARG A 88 -31.23 -21.53 -13.38
CA ARG A 88 -30.25 -20.62 -14.00
C ARG A 88 -30.77 -19.21 -13.81
N TYR A 89 -29.89 -18.31 -13.36
CA TYR A 89 -30.27 -16.93 -13.04
C TYR A 89 -29.23 -15.94 -13.56
N THR A 90 -29.63 -14.67 -13.67
CA THR A 90 -28.73 -13.53 -13.86
C THR A 90 -28.76 -12.65 -12.61
N LEU A 91 -27.60 -12.18 -12.17
CA LEU A 91 -27.47 -11.28 -11.03
C LEU A 91 -26.69 -10.03 -11.45
N PRO A 92 -27.21 -8.81 -11.21
CA PRO A 92 -26.44 -7.60 -11.46
C PRO A 92 -25.25 -7.51 -10.49
N THR A 93 -24.04 -7.54 -11.04
CA THR A 93 -22.78 -7.45 -10.29
C THR A 93 -21.95 -6.29 -10.80
N TRP A 94 -21.15 -5.66 -9.94
CA TRP A 94 -20.21 -4.63 -10.34
C TRP A 94 -18.86 -5.26 -10.63
N ARG A 95 -18.34 -5.02 -11.84
CA ARG A 95 -17.00 -5.47 -12.24
C ARG A 95 -16.16 -4.27 -12.64
N ALA A 96 -14.87 -4.33 -12.31
CA ALA A 96 -13.90 -3.36 -12.80
C ALA A 96 -13.91 -3.37 -14.34
N LEU A 97 -14.11 -2.21 -14.93
CA LEU A 97 -14.11 -2.00 -16.38
C LEU A 97 -12.75 -1.45 -16.82
N TRP A 98 -12.28 -0.40 -16.16
CA TRP A 98 -10.97 0.24 -16.41
C TRP A 98 -10.53 1.04 -15.18
N GLN A 99 -9.30 1.55 -15.19
CA GLN A 99 -8.73 2.37 -14.11
C GLN A 99 -8.34 3.75 -14.62
N ALA A 100 -8.83 4.80 -13.96
CA ALA A 100 -8.40 6.16 -14.18
C ALA A 100 -7.15 6.41 -13.32
N ARG A 101 -6.06 6.87 -13.93
CA ARG A 101 -4.78 7.11 -13.24
C ARG A 101 -4.34 8.55 -13.40
N GLN A 102 -3.83 9.13 -12.32
CA GLN A 102 -3.09 10.37 -12.34
C GLN A 102 -1.80 10.20 -11.52
N ALA A 103 -0.70 10.77 -11.99
CA ALA A 103 0.57 10.73 -11.30
C ALA A 103 1.28 12.07 -11.46
N GLY A 104 2.20 12.37 -10.56
CA GLY A 104 2.97 13.60 -10.58
C GLY A 104 4.14 13.59 -9.62
N LEU A 105 4.85 14.71 -9.59
CA LEU A 105 6.02 14.96 -8.75
C LEU A 105 5.79 16.20 -7.90
N ASP A 106 6.37 16.25 -6.71
CA ASP A 106 6.45 17.49 -5.91
C ASP A 106 7.17 18.59 -6.72
N PRO A 107 6.66 19.85 -6.73
CA PRO A 107 5.65 20.40 -5.83
C PRO A 107 4.19 20.29 -6.30
N GLU A 108 3.89 19.57 -7.40
CA GLU A 108 2.50 19.42 -7.84
C GLU A 108 1.70 18.64 -6.79
N PRO A 109 0.59 19.20 -6.27
CA PRO A 109 -0.21 18.51 -5.28
C PRO A 109 -0.90 17.27 -5.89
N PRO A 110 -1.02 16.15 -5.14
CA PRO A 110 -1.75 14.99 -5.59
C PRO A 110 -3.21 15.34 -5.91
N ARG A 111 -3.66 15.05 -7.13
CA ARG A 111 -5.03 15.26 -7.59
C ARG A 111 -5.64 13.94 -8.03
N TRP A 112 -6.83 13.64 -7.53
CA TRP A 112 -7.57 12.46 -7.95
C TRP A 112 -8.04 12.63 -9.41
N PRO A 113 -7.88 11.60 -10.26
CA PRO A 113 -8.42 11.65 -11.61
C PRO A 113 -9.94 11.81 -11.58
N GLN A 114 -10.49 12.55 -12.55
CA GLN A 114 -11.92 12.81 -12.69
C GLN A 114 -12.44 12.15 -13.98
N PRO A 115 -12.62 10.82 -13.99
CA PRO A 115 -13.12 10.13 -15.18
C PRO A 115 -14.56 10.54 -15.50
N ILE A 116 -14.85 10.74 -16.78
CA ILE A 116 -16.23 10.97 -17.24
C ILE A 116 -16.94 9.62 -17.23
N LEU A 117 -17.92 9.48 -16.35
CA LEU A 117 -18.72 8.26 -16.24
C LEU A 117 -19.84 8.27 -17.27
N LYS A 118 -19.99 7.14 -17.97
CA LYS A 118 -21.18 6.94 -18.81
C LYS A 118 -22.35 6.55 -17.91
N GLN A 119 -23.31 7.47 -17.78
CA GLN A 119 -24.63 7.14 -17.27
C GLN A 119 -25.25 6.17 -18.28
N GLY A 120 -25.81 5.07 -17.79
CA GLY A 120 -26.32 4.02 -18.67
C GLY A 120 -27.40 4.54 -19.63
N SER A 121 -27.46 3.96 -20.83
CA SER A 121 -28.64 4.05 -21.70
C SER A 121 -29.46 2.76 -21.53
N ASP A 122 -30.64 2.67 -22.16
CA ASP A 122 -31.46 1.44 -22.14
C ASP A 122 -30.67 0.18 -22.60
N GLU A 123 -29.59 0.36 -23.37
CA GLU A 123 -28.71 -0.72 -23.85
C GLU A 123 -27.40 -0.89 -23.05
N LEU A 124 -26.99 0.11 -22.26
CA LEU A 124 -25.69 0.10 -21.57
C LEU A 124 -25.87 0.24 -20.06
N SER A 125 -25.44 -0.77 -19.31
CA SER A 125 -25.42 -0.69 -17.84
C SER A 125 -24.61 0.51 -17.32
N PRO A 126 -25.04 1.10 -16.18
CA PRO A 126 -24.40 2.27 -15.61
C PRO A 126 -22.94 2.00 -15.17
N GLN A 127 -22.12 3.04 -15.22
CA GLN A 127 -20.77 3.06 -14.65
C GLN A 127 -20.77 3.76 -13.29
N ARG A 128 -19.86 3.34 -12.39
CA ARG A 128 -19.62 4.02 -11.11
C ARG A 128 -18.13 4.05 -10.75
N LEU A 129 -17.77 4.91 -9.80
CA LEU A 129 -16.45 4.85 -9.17
C LEU A 129 -16.42 3.68 -8.18
N GLY A 130 -15.40 2.83 -8.30
CA GLY A 130 -15.09 1.73 -7.41
C GLY A 130 -14.01 2.09 -6.41
N LYS A 131 -13.07 1.17 -6.20
CA LYS A 131 -11.98 1.33 -5.22
C LYS A 131 -11.01 2.43 -5.63
N ARG A 132 -10.43 3.10 -4.63
CA ARG A 132 -9.38 4.08 -4.76
C ARG A 132 -8.07 3.49 -4.27
N HIS A 133 -6.99 3.72 -5.01
CA HIS A 133 -5.63 3.33 -4.63
C HIS A 133 -4.73 4.57 -4.68
N GLU A 134 -3.92 4.75 -3.65
CA GLU A 134 -2.98 5.86 -3.54
C GLU A 134 -1.60 5.34 -3.17
N VAL A 135 -0.59 5.87 -3.84
CA VAL A 135 0.81 5.53 -3.63
C VAL A 135 1.61 6.82 -3.59
N TYR A 136 2.37 7.03 -2.52
CA TYR A 136 3.27 8.17 -2.36
C TYR A 136 4.67 7.65 -2.09
N GLU A 137 5.59 7.94 -2.99
CA GLU A 137 6.93 7.38 -2.99
C GLU A 137 7.98 8.48 -2.79
N LEU A 138 9.03 8.12 -2.07
CA LEU A 138 10.25 8.90 -1.92
C LEU A 138 11.39 8.16 -2.62
N GLU A 139 12.14 8.89 -3.43
CA GLU A 139 13.43 8.44 -3.96
C GLU A 139 14.54 9.00 -3.07
N LEU A 140 15.26 8.10 -2.41
CA LEU A 140 16.34 8.39 -1.49
C LEU A 140 17.66 7.98 -2.12
N GLN A 141 18.72 8.78 -2.00
CA GLN A 141 20.04 8.42 -2.51
C GLN A 141 21.13 8.67 -1.46
N ALA A 142 22.02 7.69 -1.29
CA ALA A 142 23.23 7.83 -0.51
C ALA A 142 24.36 8.47 -1.34
N ALA A 143 25.37 9.01 -0.65
CA ALA A 143 26.57 9.54 -1.31
C ALA A 143 27.34 8.48 -2.14
N SER A 144 27.13 7.18 -1.87
CA SER A 144 27.67 6.07 -2.66
C SER A 144 27.00 5.91 -4.04
N GLY A 145 25.91 6.63 -4.31
CA GLY A 145 25.08 6.48 -5.50
C GLY A 145 23.96 5.45 -5.37
N GLN A 146 23.96 4.64 -4.30
CA GLN A 146 22.89 3.70 -4.01
C GLN A 146 21.58 4.44 -3.74
N ALA A 147 20.48 3.94 -4.33
CA ALA A 147 19.17 4.54 -4.22
C ALA A 147 18.12 3.56 -3.68
N TRP A 148 17.13 4.08 -2.98
CA TRP A 148 15.99 3.33 -2.45
C TRP A 148 14.69 4.07 -2.72
N VAL A 149 13.61 3.31 -2.84
CA VAL A 149 12.25 3.85 -2.94
C VAL A 149 11.45 3.44 -1.71
N CYS A 150 10.88 4.43 -1.02
CA CYS A 150 10.03 4.20 0.14
C CYS A 150 8.63 4.72 -0.09
N ALA A 151 7.63 3.84 0.06
CA ALA A 151 6.22 4.21 0.03
C ALA A 151 5.76 4.66 1.43
N LEU A 152 5.10 5.81 1.53
CA LEU A 152 4.65 6.41 2.79
C LEU A 152 3.18 6.86 2.72
N PRO A 153 2.49 6.99 3.87
CA PRO A 153 1.22 7.71 3.98
C PRO A 153 1.35 9.18 3.53
N LEU A 154 0.26 9.74 2.97
CA LEU A 154 0.21 11.11 2.45
C LEU A 154 0.72 12.16 3.45
N ALA A 155 0.30 12.06 4.71
CA ALA A 155 0.66 13.03 5.75
C ALA A 155 2.19 13.11 5.95
N GLN A 156 2.85 11.94 5.98
CA GLN A 156 4.29 11.84 6.17
C GLN A 156 5.03 12.28 4.90
N TRP A 157 4.59 11.82 3.73
CA TRP A 157 5.14 12.24 2.45
C TRP A 157 5.09 13.76 2.26
N ARG A 158 3.99 14.42 2.67
CA ARG A 158 3.87 15.88 2.60
C ARG A 158 4.77 16.62 3.58
N ALA A 159 5.00 16.07 4.77
CA ALA A 159 5.80 16.69 5.82
C ALA A 159 7.30 16.75 5.48
N LEU A 160 7.76 15.89 4.57
CA LEU A 160 9.18 15.78 4.22
C LEU A 160 9.54 16.77 3.10
N PRO A 161 10.45 17.73 3.35
CA PRO A 161 10.96 18.61 2.30
C PRO A 161 11.94 17.87 1.40
N LYS A 162 11.97 18.25 0.12
CA LYS A 162 13.01 17.80 -0.83
C LYS A 162 14.40 18.26 -0.36
N GLY A 163 15.42 17.43 -0.56
CA GLY A 163 16.79 17.68 -0.11
C GLY A 163 17.03 17.38 1.38
N LEU A 164 16.04 16.85 2.11
CA LEU A 164 16.23 16.43 3.49
C LEU A 164 17.29 15.32 3.56
N LYS A 165 18.29 15.52 4.42
CA LYS A 165 19.32 14.53 4.73
C LYS A 165 19.02 13.85 6.06
N PHE A 166 19.07 12.52 6.09
CA PHE A 166 18.85 11.73 7.30
C PHE A 166 19.54 10.37 7.20
N ARG A 167 19.62 9.64 8.31
CA ARG A 167 20.14 8.26 8.33
C ARG A 167 19.02 7.27 8.12
N LEU A 168 19.07 6.53 7.02
CA LEU A 168 18.16 5.43 6.71
C LEU A 168 18.74 4.13 7.25
N ALA A 169 17.96 3.39 8.02
CA ALA A 169 18.34 2.06 8.46
C ALA A 169 18.31 1.12 7.24
N VAL A 170 19.41 0.41 7.01
CA VAL A 170 19.57 -0.54 5.92
C VAL A 170 20.08 -1.84 6.53
N ASP A 171 19.50 -2.96 6.13
CA ASP A 171 19.92 -4.28 6.62
C ASP A 171 21.24 -4.74 5.99
N ARG A 172 21.69 -5.97 6.32
CA ARG A 172 22.94 -6.52 5.80
C ARG A 172 22.87 -6.86 4.31
N GLN A 173 21.67 -6.94 3.74
CA GLN A 173 21.38 -7.26 2.35
C GLN A 173 21.23 -6.00 1.49
N GLY A 174 21.28 -4.81 2.10
CA GLY A 174 21.10 -3.54 1.39
C GLY A 174 19.64 -3.13 1.24
N VAL A 175 18.69 -3.79 1.92
CA VAL A 175 17.27 -3.44 1.91
C VAL A 175 17.04 -2.31 2.92
N ALA A 176 16.43 -1.22 2.46
CA ALA A 176 16.06 -0.11 3.32
C ALA A 176 14.85 -0.44 4.20
N ASP A 177 14.95 -0.10 5.48
CA ASP A 177 13.81 -0.08 6.39
C ASP A 177 13.12 1.29 6.30
N CYS A 178 12.06 1.36 5.50
CA CYS A 178 11.30 2.59 5.29
C CYS A 178 10.59 3.09 6.56
N ALA A 179 10.48 2.28 7.62
CA ALA A 179 9.99 2.75 8.93
C ALA A 179 11.01 3.65 9.65
N SER A 180 12.27 3.67 9.19
CA SER A 180 13.30 4.59 9.70
C SER A 180 13.26 5.98 9.07
N VAL A 181 12.39 6.21 8.07
CA VAL A 181 12.19 7.56 7.51
C VAL A 181 11.59 8.47 8.58
N PRO A 182 12.08 9.71 8.76
CA PRO A 182 11.54 10.64 9.75
C PRO A 182 10.01 10.80 9.61
N GLY A 183 9.29 10.60 10.71
CA GLY A 183 7.83 10.69 10.74
C GLY A 183 7.08 9.40 10.39
N ALA A 184 7.77 8.31 10.02
CA ALA A 184 7.14 7.03 9.66
C ALA A 184 6.26 6.43 10.77
N ASN A 185 6.61 6.66 12.04
CA ASN A 185 5.90 6.14 13.21
C ASN A 185 4.64 6.93 13.60
N ILE A 186 4.30 8.00 12.87
CA ILE A 186 3.03 8.70 13.07
C ILE A 186 1.98 7.90 12.29
N SER A 187 1.54 6.78 12.87
CA SER A 187 0.37 6.06 12.36
C SER A 187 -0.83 7.01 12.37
N PRO A 188 -1.65 7.05 11.30
CA PRO A 188 -2.92 7.76 11.38
C PRO A 188 -3.73 7.14 12.53
N PRO A 189 -4.47 7.94 13.33
CA PRO A 189 -5.38 7.38 14.30
C PRO A 189 -6.29 6.40 13.58
N THR A 190 -6.40 5.18 14.10
CA THR A 190 -7.38 4.21 13.62
C THR A 190 -8.75 4.85 13.79
N THR A 191 -9.28 5.46 12.73
CA THR A 191 -10.67 5.89 12.68
C THR A 191 -11.48 4.60 12.71
N THR A 192 -11.88 4.18 13.91
CA THR A 192 -12.93 3.20 14.10
C THR A 192 -14.18 3.79 13.48
N ALA A 193 -14.43 3.44 12.22
CA ALA A 193 -15.67 3.74 11.54
C ALA A 193 -16.79 3.03 12.31
N ARG A 194 -17.44 3.76 13.21
CA ARG A 194 -18.73 3.35 13.78
C ARG A 194 -19.76 3.63 12.70
N SER A 195 -20.22 2.58 12.03
CA SER A 195 -21.44 2.65 11.22
C SER A 195 -22.62 3.06 12.10
N PRO A 196 -23.55 3.88 11.59
CA PRO A 196 -24.83 4.12 12.26
C PRO A 196 -25.64 2.82 12.39
#